data_AF-A0A101W9V2-F1
#
_entry.id   AF-A0A101W9V2-F1
#
_cell.length_a   1.000
_cell.length_b   1.000
_cell.length_c   1.000
_cell.angle_alpha   90.00
_cell.angle_beta   90.00
_cell.angle_gamma   90.00
#
_symmetry.space_group_name_H-M   'P 1'
#
loop_
_entity.id
_entity.type
_entity.pdbx_description
1 polymer ?
#
loop_
_entity_poly.entity_id
_entity_poly.type
_entity_poly.pdbx_seq_one_letter_code
_entity_poly.pdbx_strand_id
1 'polypeptide(L)'
;MIPETSNEPDVVETITKSPEIYGIEGEDIVIRKGPGEKYEKLINVKATEALGETNYAQVDYSVKVIIQETNGDWSKIKVVDPEWLSNTHIGWILTKNILKSNSENEVDLKNLDSNDYEIIKTDHNSDVENFHVLIKQKAFDKESVFQFIKRFRNEHCSMNCNVLVYDSKSILPLIDKYPLKGKEYINLADHFISMSSFDAVNLKSWYPFQDFQYKEYGGQNWKKEKIK
;
A
#
# COMPACT_ATOMS: atom_id res chain seq x y z
N MET A 1 74.40 -9.80 -1.22
CA MET A 1 73.21 -9.44 -0.43
C MET A 1 72.09 -9.18 -1.42
N ILE A 2 71.14 -10.09 -1.49
CA ILE A 2 69.92 -10.00 -2.31
C ILE A 2 68.82 -9.55 -1.35
N PRO A 3 67.99 -8.54 -1.66
CA PRO A 3 66.81 -8.27 -0.85
C PRO A 3 65.67 -9.19 -1.29
N GLU A 4 65.11 -9.91 -0.33
CA GLU A 4 63.83 -10.61 -0.48
C GLU A 4 62.70 -9.56 -0.46
N THR A 5 61.91 -9.51 -1.53
CA THR A 5 60.63 -8.80 -1.53
C THR A 5 59.52 -9.81 -1.24
N SER A 6 58.91 -9.67 -0.06
CA SER A 6 57.70 -10.38 0.36
C SER A 6 56.49 -9.85 -0.40
N ASN A 7 55.87 -10.71 -1.22
CA ASN A 7 54.52 -10.47 -1.73
C ASN A 7 53.50 -10.94 -0.68
N GLU A 8 52.82 -10.02 -0.01
CA GLU A 8 51.51 -10.29 0.58
C GLU A 8 50.46 -10.29 -0.54
N PRO A 9 49.51 -11.25 -0.56
CA PRO A 9 48.42 -11.22 -1.53
C PRO A 9 47.36 -10.18 -1.12
N ASP A 10 47.05 -9.28 -2.05
CA ASP A 10 45.92 -8.36 -1.97
C ASP A 10 44.61 -9.12 -1.68
N VAL A 11 44.00 -8.79 -0.54
CA VAL A 11 42.63 -9.20 -0.21
C VAL A 11 41.69 -8.42 -1.12
N VAL A 12 41.16 -9.09 -2.15
CA VAL A 12 40.07 -8.56 -2.96
C VAL A 12 38.80 -8.58 -2.12
N GLU A 13 38.48 -7.46 -1.47
CA GLU A 13 37.17 -7.23 -0.86
C GLU A 13 36.09 -7.30 -1.96
N THR A 14 35.36 -8.40 -1.96
CA THR A 14 34.16 -8.56 -2.79
C THR A 14 33.05 -7.74 -2.16
N ILE A 15 32.80 -6.54 -2.71
CA ILE A 15 31.66 -5.70 -2.35
C ILE A 15 30.38 -6.42 -2.80
N THR A 16 29.80 -7.25 -1.93
CA THR A 16 28.47 -7.82 -2.15
C THR A 16 27.43 -6.72 -2.00
N LYS A 17 26.90 -6.25 -3.13
CA LYS A 17 25.77 -5.32 -3.16
C LYS A 17 24.61 -5.93 -2.37
N SER A 18 24.17 -5.25 -1.32
CA SER A 18 23.00 -5.66 -0.53
C SER A 18 21.78 -5.82 -1.45
N PRO A 19 20.94 -6.85 -1.23
CA PRO A 19 19.74 -7.04 -2.04
C PRO A 19 18.80 -5.84 -1.89
N GLU A 20 18.24 -5.38 -3.01
CA GLU A 20 17.25 -4.31 -3.01
C GLU A 20 15.95 -4.79 -2.35
N ILE A 21 15.40 -3.96 -1.47
CA ILE A 21 14.17 -4.25 -0.73
C ILE A 21 13.02 -3.51 -1.39
N TYR A 22 11.94 -4.25 -1.70
CA TYR A 22 10.76 -3.75 -2.37
C TYR A 22 9.54 -3.77 -1.46
N GLY A 23 8.63 -2.82 -1.67
CA GLY A 23 7.28 -2.88 -1.11
C GLY A 23 6.33 -3.68 -2.03
N ILE A 24 5.15 -3.97 -1.51
CA ILE A 24 4.07 -4.63 -2.26
C ILE A 24 2.95 -3.62 -2.57
N GLU A 25 2.39 -3.72 -3.77
CA GLU A 25 1.19 -2.99 -4.20
C GLU A 25 -0.01 -3.95 -4.22
N GLY A 26 -0.91 -3.79 -3.24
CA GLY A 26 -2.18 -4.53 -3.16
C GLY A 26 -2.42 -5.17 -1.80
N GLU A 27 -3.52 -5.93 -1.74
CA GLU A 27 -4.02 -6.65 -0.58
C GLU A 27 -4.30 -8.11 -1.00
N ASP A 28 -4.26 -9.05 -0.05
CA ASP A 28 -4.61 -10.46 -0.22
C ASP A 28 -3.87 -11.17 -1.39
N ILE A 29 -2.62 -10.78 -1.67
CA ILE A 29 -1.87 -11.32 -2.80
C ILE A 29 -1.36 -12.72 -2.42
N VAL A 30 -1.99 -13.72 -3.01
CA VAL A 30 -1.66 -15.13 -2.75
C VAL A 30 -0.27 -15.50 -3.29
N ILE A 31 0.57 -16.06 -2.42
CA ILE A 31 1.86 -16.62 -2.80
C ILE A 31 1.66 -18.00 -3.43
N ARG A 32 2.36 -18.28 -4.53
CA ARG A 32 2.31 -19.57 -5.24
C ARG A 32 3.62 -20.33 -5.19
N LYS A 33 3.55 -21.66 -5.34
CA LYS A 33 4.74 -22.52 -5.39
C LYS A 33 5.55 -22.39 -6.69
N GLY A 34 4.98 -21.81 -7.75
CA GLY A 34 5.65 -21.60 -9.05
C GLY A 34 5.09 -20.42 -9.84
N PRO A 35 5.75 -20.04 -10.96
CA PRO A 35 5.40 -18.88 -11.77
C PRO A 35 4.16 -19.15 -12.61
N GLY A 36 2.98 -18.71 -12.15
CA GLY A 36 1.74 -18.84 -12.88
C GLY A 36 0.56 -19.32 -12.05
N GLU A 37 -0.64 -19.05 -12.53
CA GLU A 37 -1.89 -19.42 -11.83
C GLU A 37 -2.13 -20.93 -11.76
N LYS A 38 -1.51 -21.70 -12.67
CA LYS A 38 -1.55 -23.16 -12.70
C LYS A 38 -0.83 -23.80 -11.51
N TYR A 39 0.08 -23.07 -10.85
CA TYR A 39 0.81 -23.60 -9.71
C TYR A 39 -0.02 -23.44 -8.44
N GLU A 40 0.10 -24.44 -7.57
CA GLU A 40 -0.56 -24.47 -6.27
C GLU A 40 -0.24 -23.23 -5.44
N LYS A 41 -1.21 -22.83 -4.63
CA LYS A 41 -1.04 -21.81 -3.60
C LYS A 41 -0.10 -22.34 -2.50
N LEU A 42 0.73 -21.47 -1.95
CA LEU A 42 1.55 -21.80 -0.80
C LEU A 42 0.66 -21.91 0.45
N ILE A 43 0.79 -22.99 1.21
CA ILE A 43 0.01 -23.21 2.43
C ILE A 43 0.70 -22.48 3.59
N ASN A 44 -0.07 -21.72 4.37
CA ASN A 44 0.36 -21.18 5.64
C ASN A 44 0.16 -22.25 6.73
N VAL A 45 1.20 -23.05 6.96
CA VAL A 45 1.16 -24.19 7.89
C VAL A 45 0.74 -23.75 9.30
N LYS A 46 1.34 -22.68 9.83
CA LYS A 46 1.04 -22.17 11.17
C LYS A 46 -0.43 -21.77 11.33
N ALA A 47 -0.98 -21.02 10.38
CA ALA A 47 -2.38 -20.63 10.41
C ALA A 47 -3.32 -21.83 10.22
N THR A 48 -2.93 -22.77 9.36
CA THR A 48 -3.71 -23.99 9.11
C THR A 48 -3.82 -24.86 10.36
N GLU A 49 -2.70 -25.04 11.07
CA GLU A 49 -2.66 -25.78 12.33
C GLU A 49 -3.45 -25.07 13.43
N ALA A 50 -3.36 -23.75 13.52
CA ALA A 50 -4.04 -22.97 14.55
C ALA A 50 -5.57 -22.88 14.35
N LEU A 51 -6.04 -22.79 13.11
CA LEU A 51 -7.44 -22.58 12.76
C LEU A 51 -8.19 -23.88 12.40
N GLY A 52 -7.47 -24.98 12.17
CA GLY A 52 -8.06 -26.27 11.79
C GLY A 52 -8.63 -26.32 10.37
N GLU A 53 -8.34 -25.31 9.55
CA GLU A 53 -8.74 -25.23 8.14
C GLU A 53 -7.58 -24.77 7.26
N THR A 54 -7.57 -25.18 5.99
CA THR A 54 -6.47 -24.83 5.06
C THR A 54 -6.40 -23.32 4.84
N ASN A 55 -5.33 -22.71 5.33
CA ASN A 55 -5.01 -21.30 5.12
C ASN A 55 -3.83 -21.16 4.15
N TYR A 56 -3.92 -20.20 3.23
CA TYR A 56 -2.88 -19.95 2.24
C TYR A 56 -2.04 -18.74 2.62
N ALA A 57 -0.75 -18.79 2.29
CA ALA A 57 0.16 -17.68 2.50
C ALA A 57 -0.17 -16.53 1.53
N GLN A 58 -0.23 -15.32 2.06
CA GLN A 58 -0.58 -14.10 1.35
C GLN A 58 0.36 -12.98 1.78
N VAL A 59 0.52 -11.99 0.92
CA VAL A 59 1.23 -10.74 1.22
C VAL A 59 0.35 -9.56 0.83
N ASP A 60 0.60 -8.44 1.48
CA ASP A 60 -0.05 -7.16 1.21
C ASP A 60 0.96 -6.02 1.34
N TYR A 61 0.50 -4.78 1.21
CA TYR A 61 1.31 -3.57 1.29
C TYR A 61 2.13 -3.42 2.59
N SER A 62 1.82 -4.17 3.66
CA SER A 62 2.50 -4.08 4.95
C SER A 62 3.86 -4.77 4.97
N VAL A 63 4.14 -5.66 4.01
CA VAL A 63 5.40 -6.42 3.99
C VAL A 63 6.46 -5.77 3.10
N LYS A 64 7.73 -6.05 3.42
CA LYS A 64 8.87 -5.82 2.53
C LYS A 64 9.43 -7.14 2.03
N VAL A 65 9.86 -7.15 0.77
CA VAL A 65 10.33 -8.35 0.10
C VAL A 65 11.64 -8.10 -0.64
N ILE A 66 12.41 -9.17 -0.85
CA ILE A 66 13.47 -9.22 -1.86
C ILE A 66 13.01 -10.10 -3.02
N ILE A 67 13.44 -9.77 -4.23
CA ILE A 67 13.23 -10.62 -5.41
C ILE A 67 14.39 -11.61 -5.51
N GLN A 68 14.08 -12.90 -5.48
CA GLN A 68 15.06 -13.99 -5.65
C GLN A 68 15.21 -14.41 -7.12
N GLU A 69 14.10 -14.38 -7.87
CA GLU A 69 14.05 -14.83 -9.27
C GLU A 69 12.90 -14.14 -10.01
N THR A 70 12.96 -14.04 -11.33
CA THR A 70 11.84 -13.59 -12.18
C THR A 70 11.69 -14.52 -13.38
N ASN A 71 10.44 -14.85 -13.71
CA ASN A 71 10.06 -15.70 -14.83
C ASN A 71 8.78 -15.14 -15.47
N GLY A 72 8.93 -14.46 -16.62
CA GLY A 72 7.84 -13.74 -17.26
C GLY A 72 7.24 -12.67 -16.34
N ASP A 73 5.91 -12.69 -16.21
CA ASP A 73 5.16 -11.75 -15.37
C ASP A 73 5.17 -12.10 -13.87
N TRP A 74 6.01 -13.05 -13.46
CA TRP A 74 6.06 -13.55 -12.08
C TRP A 74 7.45 -13.35 -11.48
N SER A 75 7.48 -12.96 -10.20
CA SER A 75 8.70 -12.87 -9.42
C SER A 75 8.61 -13.77 -8.19
N LYS A 76 9.68 -14.53 -7.94
CA LYS A 76 9.86 -15.25 -6.69
C LYS A 76 10.35 -14.27 -5.64
N ILE A 77 9.54 -14.08 -4.61
CA ILE A 77 9.83 -13.19 -3.49
C ILE A 77 10.22 -13.98 -2.25
N LYS A 78 10.96 -13.31 -1.37
CA LYS A 78 11.10 -13.69 0.04
C LYS A 78 10.73 -12.47 0.88
N VAL A 79 9.79 -12.64 1.81
CA VAL A 79 9.50 -11.60 2.81
C VAL A 79 10.74 -11.40 3.69
N VAL A 80 11.08 -10.15 3.96
CA VAL A 80 12.19 -9.76 4.86
C VAL A 80 11.70 -8.92 6.03
N ASP A 81 10.52 -8.31 5.91
CA ASP A 81 9.85 -7.57 6.97
C ASP A 81 8.33 -7.82 6.86
N PRO A 82 7.65 -8.23 7.95
CA PRO A 82 8.21 -8.55 9.26
C PRO A 82 8.99 -9.87 9.29
N GLU A 83 10.00 -9.94 10.16
CA GLU A 83 10.96 -11.05 10.22
C GLU A 83 10.30 -12.42 10.45
N TRP A 84 9.21 -12.48 11.22
CA TRP A 84 8.49 -13.72 11.54
C TRP A 84 7.85 -14.41 10.32
N LEU A 85 7.68 -13.68 9.21
CA LEU A 85 7.23 -14.22 7.93
C LEU A 85 8.38 -14.69 7.04
N SER A 86 9.62 -14.29 7.31
CA SER A 86 10.74 -14.42 6.36
C SER A 86 11.09 -15.84 5.93
N ASN A 87 10.87 -16.82 6.82
CA ASN A 87 11.16 -18.23 6.55
C ASN A 87 9.95 -18.99 6.00
N THR A 88 8.77 -18.37 5.97
CA THR A 88 7.51 -19.04 5.59
C THR A 88 6.88 -18.46 4.33
N HIS A 89 7.08 -17.17 4.06
CA HIS A 89 6.49 -16.46 2.93
C HIS A 89 7.52 -16.31 1.82
N ILE A 90 7.83 -17.45 1.17
CA ILE A 90 8.76 -17.56 0.05
C ILE A 90 8.03 -18.24 -1.11
N GLY A 91 7.90 -17.56 -2.24
CA GLY A 91 7.21 -18.10 -3.40
C GLY A 91 6.94 -17.04 -4.46
N TRP A 92 6.04 -17.33 -5.38
CA TRP A 92 5.82 -16.56 -6.59
C TRP A 92 4.57 -15.69 -6.49
N ILE A 93 4.71 -14.42 -6.89
CA ILE A 93 3.61 -13.46 -7.07
C ILE A 93 3.74 -12.79 -8.44
N LEU A 94 2.68 -12.12 -8.90
CA LEU A 94 2.76 -11.32 -10.12
C LEU A 94 3.69 -10.12 -9.90
N THR A 95 4.62 -9.89 -10.82
CA THR A 95 5.62 -8.82 -10.77
C THR A 95 4.98 -7.44 -10.68
N LYS A 96 3.78 -7.26 -11.27
CA LYS A 96 3.01 -6.00 -11.20
C LYS A 96 2.63 -5.58 -9.78
N ASN A 97 2.65 -6.51 -8.82
CA ASN A 97 2.35 -6.25 -7.42
C ASN A 97 3.59 -5.83 -6.62
N ILE A 98 4.76 -5.66 -7.24
CA ILE A 98 5.99 -5.25 -6.57
C ILE A 98 6.28 -3.80 -6.91
N LEU A 99 6.43 -2.97 -5.87
CA LEU A 99 6.81 -1.56 -6.00
C LEU A 99 8.30 -1.48 -6.31
N LYS A 100 8.64 -1.56 -7.59
CA LYS A 100 10.00 -1.28 -8.06
C LYS A 100 10.26 0.23 -7.97
N SER A 101 11.45 0.60 -7.51
CA SER A 101 11.90 1.99 -7.63
C SER A 101 12.06 2.28 -9.12
N ASN A 102 10.99 2.73 -9.77
CA ASN A 102 11.15 3.35 -11.07
C ASN A 102 11.87 4.66 -10.80
N SER A 103 13.18 4.69 -11.02
CA SER A 103 13.95 5.92 -11.23
C SER A 103 13.36 6.79 -12.35
N GLU A 104 12.35 6.29 -13.07
CA GLU A 104 11.61 6.96 -14.13
C GLU A 104 10.24 7.55 -13.69
N ASN A 105 9.86 7.43 -12.40
CA ASN A 105 8.65 8.04 -11.84
C ASN A 105 8.98 9.06 -10.72
N GLU A 106 10.11 9.76 -10.80
CA GLU A 106 10.07 11.17 -10.41
C GLU A 106 9.11 11.86 -11.39
N VAL A 107 7.82 11.70 -11.14
CA VAL A 107 6.80 12.60 -11.67
C VAL A 107 7.33 13.97 -11.31
N ASP A 108 7.64 14.81 -12.30
CA ASP A 108 7.86 16.23 -12.12
C ASP A 108 6.75 16.71 -11.18
N LEU A 109 7.06 16.81 -9.88
CA LEU A 109 6.11 17.02 -8.79
C LEU A 109 5.73 18.49 -8.89
N LYS A 110 4.97 18.82 -9.94
CA LYS A 110 4.33 20.11 -10.04
C LYS A 110 3.52 20.27 -8.77
N ASN A 111 3.79 21.37 -8.07
CA ASN A 111 3.07 21.76 -6.88
C ASN A 111 1.56 21.62 -7.14
N LEU A 112 0.84 21.12 -6.15
CA LEU A 112 -0.60 21.07 -6.17
C LEU A 112 -1.15 22.47 -6.36
N ASP A 113 -2.14 22.61 -7.24
CA ASP A 113 -2.92 23.84 -7.30
C ASP A 113 -3.78 23.92 -6.04
N SER A 114 -3.58 24.95 -5.23
CA SER A 114 -4.40 25.23 -4.04
C SER A 114 -5.89 25.39 -4.35
N ASN A 115 -6.28 25.61 -5.62
CA ASN A 115 -7.67 25.65 -6.06
C ASN A 115 -8.27 24.25 -6.27
N ASP A 116 -7.46 23.19 -6.38
CA ASP A 116 -7.92 21.82 -6.64
C ASP A 116 -8.35 21.07 -5.38
N TYR A 117 -8.00 21.58 -4.20
CA TYR A 117 -8.37 20.97 -2.94
C TYR A 117 -8.61 21.99 -1.82
N GLU A 118 -9.07 21.51 -0.67
CA GLU A 118 -9.22 22.27 0.56
C GLU A 118 -8.92 21.33 1.73
N ILE A 119 -8.00 21.71 2.62
CA ILE A 119 -7.86 21.05 3.91
C ILE A 119 -9.02 21.52 4.77
N ILE A 120 -9.98 20.63 5.00
CA ILE A 120 -11.24 20.95 5.69
C ILE A 120 -11.17 20.70 7.19
N LYS A 121 -10.21 19.88 7.64
CA LYS A 121 -9.91 19.63 9.06
C LYS A 121 -8.49 19.06 9.19
N THR A 122 -7.83 19.39 10.29
CA THR A 122 -6.57 18.76 10.71
C THR A 122 -6.68 18.34 12.16
N ASP A 123 -6.41 17.08 12.47
CA ASP A 123 -6.28 16.58 13.84
C ASP A 123 -4.83 16.21 14.11
N HIS A 124 -4.20 16.92 15.04
CA HIS A 124 -2.78 16.77 15.36
C HIS A 124 -2.58 16.07 16.72
N ASN A 125 -1.69 15.08 16.77
CA ASN A 125 -1.12 14.57 18.01
C ASN A 125 0.43 14.49 17.90
N SER A 126 1.09 14.03 18.96
CA SER A 126 2.56 13.99 19.03
C SER A 126 3.25 13.10 18.00
N ASP A 127 2.55 12.09 17.48
CA ASP A 127 3.13 11.06 16.62
C ASP A 127 2.58 11.11 15.20
N VAL A 128 1.36 11.61 15.01
CA VAL A 128 0.61 11.55 13.75
C VAL A 128 -0.26 12.78 13.54
N GLU A 129 -0.27 13.28 12.31
CA GLU A 129 -1.18 14.32 11.83
C GLU A 129 -2.24 13.74 10.89
N ASN A 130 -3.52 14.00 11.14
CA ASN A 130 -4.61 13.55 10.27
C ASN A 130 -5.14 14.73 9.46
N PHE A 131 -4.94 14.67 8.15
CA PHE A 131 -5.48 15.65 7.22
C PHE A 131 -6.79 15.15 6.61
N HIS A 132 -7.86 15.91 6.78
CA HIS A 132 -9.11 15.72 6.05
C HIS A 132 -9.13 16.69 4.89
N VAL A 133 -9.18 16.14 3.68
CA VAL A 133 -8.95 16.89 2.45
C VAL A 133 -10.13 16.73 1.51
N LEU A 134 -10.71 17.84 1.09
CA LEU A 134 -11.75 17.90 0.08
C LEU A 134 -11.11 18.13 -1.29
N ILE A 135 -11.30 17.21 -2.24
CA ILE A 135 -10.94 17.46 -3.65
C ILE A 135 -12.06 18.25 -4.34
N LYS A 136 -11.68 19.26 -5.13
CA LYS A 136 -12.60 20.15 -5.86
C LYS A 136 -12.73 19.78 -7.34
N GLN A 137 -11.84 18.91 -7.84
CA GLN A 137 -11.89 18.42 -9.20
C GLN A 137 -13.16 17.58 -9.43
N LYS A 138 -13.90 17.87 -10.51
CA LYS A 138 -15.17 17.18 -10.83
C LYS A 138 -14.99 15.75 -11.32
N ALA A 139 -13.85 15.46 -11.92
CA ALA A 139 -13.53 14.15 -12.47
C ALA A 139 -12.19 13.70 -11.91
N PHE A 140 -12.18 12.48 -11.38
CA PHE A 140 -11.01 11.85 -10.79
C PHE A 140 -11.17 10.34 -10.89
N ASP A 141 -10.05 9.63 -10.90
CA ASP A 141 -9.99 8.18 -10.84
C ASP A 141 -9.05 7.74 -9.71
N LYS A 142 -8.93 6.42 -9.54
CA LYS A 142 -8.14 5.83 -8.46
C LYS A 142 -6.66 6.21 -8.56
N GLU A 143 -6.12 6.29 -9.77
CA GLU A 143 -4.73 6.65 -9.98
C GLU A 143 -4.52 8.15 -9.76
N SER A 144 -5.40 9.01 -10.29
CA SER A 144 -5.29 10.46 -10.11
C SER A 144 -5.36 10.86 -8.64
N VAL A 145 -6.23 10.22 -7.84
CA VAL A 145 -6.32 10.46 -6.39
C VAL A 145 -5.08 9.96 -5.66
N PHE A 146 -4.53 8.80 -6.04
CA PHE A 146 -3.28 8.32 -5.46
C PHE A 146 -2.10 9.26 -5.74
N GLN A 147 -1.99 9.76 -6.97
CA GLN A 147 -0.96 10.74 -7.34
C GLN A 147 -1.16 12.08 -6.60
N PHE A 148 -2.40 12.52 -6.41
CA PHE A 148 -2.72 13.67 -5.56
C PHE A 148 -2.21 13.47 -4.12
N ILE A 149 -2.51 12.34 -3.50
CA ILE A 149 -2.06 12.02 -2.13
C ILE A 149 -0.53 12.04 -2.02
N LYS A 150 0.19 11.49 -3.00
CA LYS A 150 1.65 11.52 -3.02
C LYS A 150 2.21 12.94 -2.99
N ARG A 151 1.67 13.82 -3.84
CA ARG A 151 2.07 15.24 -3.87
C ARG A 151 1.68 15.96 -2.59
N PHE A 152 0.47 15.71 -2.09
CA PHE A 152 -0.03 16.29 -0.84
C PHE A 152 0.90 15.96 0.33
N ARG A 153 1.30 14.69 0.45
CA ARG A 153 2.26 14.26 1.48
C ARG A 153 3.59 14.99 1.37
N ASN A 154 4.12 15.14 0.15
CA ASN A 154 5.37 15.85 -0.09
C ASN A 154 5.31 17.34 0.30
N GLU A 155 4.15 17.98 0.14
CA GLU A 155 3.96 19.39 0.45
C GLU A 155 3.60 19.68 1.91
N HIS A 156 2.80 18.81 2.55
CA HIS A 156 2.15 19.12 3.83
C HIS A 156 2.62 18.27 5.01
N CYS A 157 3.12 17.05 4.77
CA CYS A 157 3.45 16.16 5.87
C CYS A 157 4.88 16.39 6.36
N SER A 158 4.98 17.07 7.50
CA SER A 158 6.26 17.28 8.22
C SER A 158 6.60 16.14 9.18
N MET A 159 5.64 15.26 9.47
CA MET A 159 5.76 14.08 10.32
C MET A 159 4.90 12.94 9.74
N ASN A 160 4.77 11.82 10.46
CA ASN A 160 3.82 10.77 10.07
C ASN A 160 2.43 11.40 9.93
N CYS A 161 1.78 11.14 8.81
CA CYS A 161 0.47 11.71 8.56
C CYS A 161 -0.47 10.72 7.91
N ASN A 162 -1.76 10.86 8.21
CA ASN A 162 -2.86 10.22 7.51
C ASN A 162 -3.52 11.26 6.59
N VAL A 163 -3.89 10.84 5.38
CA VAL A 163 -4.60 11.69 4.41
C VAL A 163 -5.94 11.03 4.09
N LEU A 164 -7.03 11.68 4.51
CA LEU A 164 -8.40 11.24 4.30
C LEU A 164 -9.04 12.14 3.24
N VAL A 165 -9.41 11.57 2.10
CA VAL A 165 -9.86 12.32 0.92
C VAL A 165 -11.35 12.18 0.73
N TYR A 166 -12.02 13.32 0.53
CA TYR A 166 -13.46 13.45 0.33
C TYR A 166 -13.79 14.28 -0.90
N ASP A 167 -14.98 14.11 -1.47
CA ASP A 167 -15.46 14.91 -2.62
C ASP A 167 -16.66 15.82 -2.30
N SER A 168 -17.15 15.81 -1.06
CA SER A 168 -18.30 16.62 -0.63
C SER A 168 -18.13 17.16 0.78
N LYS A 169 -18.53 18.42 1.01
CA LYS A 169 -18.60 19.03 2.35
C LYS A 169 -19.72 18.46 3.23
N SER A 170 -20.62 17.64 2.69
CA SER A 170 -21.67 16.97 3.47
C SER A 170 -21.11 16.04 4.56
N ILE A 171 -19.84 15.67 4.48
CA ILE A 171 -19.14 14.81 5.44
C ILE A 171 -18.64 15.54 6.69
N LEU A 172 -18.56 16.88 6.67
CA LEU A 172 -18.04 17.67 7.80
C LEU A 172 -18.64 17.27 9.17
N PRO A 173 -19.97 17.16 9.34
CA PRO A 173 -20.56 16.75 10.62
C PRO A 173 -20.33 15.28 10.99
N LEU A 174 -19.74 14.48 10.09
CA LEU A 174 -19.53 13.04 10.26
C LEU A 174 -18.10 12.68 10.63
N ILE A 175 -17.12 13.57 10.43
CA ILE A 175 -15.69 13.28 10.64
C ILE A 175 -15.41 12.74 12.04
N ASP A 176 -15.96 13.39 13.07
CA ASP A 176 -15.73 13.03 14.49
C ASP A 176 -16.84 12.16 15.08
N LYS A 177 -17.81 11.76 14.25
CA LYS A 177 -18.99 11.06 14.74
C LYS A 177 -18.78 9.56 14.67
N TYR A 178 -18.81 8.91 15.83
CA TYR A 178 -18.77 7.45 15.94
C TYR A 178 -19.73 6.93 17.03
N PRO A 179 -20.46 5.83 16.79
CA PRO A 179 -20.57 5.08 15.54
C PRO A 179 -21.52 5.77 14.54
N LEU A 180 -21.23 5.64 13.24
CA LEU A 180 -22.16 6.03 12.17
C LEU A 180 -23.16 4.91 11.89
N LYS A 181 -24.41 5.26 11.59
CA LYS A 181 -25.48 4.29 11.30
C LYS A 181 -26.38 4.75 10.15
N GLY A 182 -26.92 3.78 9.41
CA GLY A 182 -27.92 4.02 8.37
C GLY A 182 -27.46 5.07 7.35
N LYS A 183 -28.27 6.11 7.16
CA LYS A 183 -28.01 7.18 6.18
C LYS A 183 -26.70 7.94 6.42
N GLU A 184 -26.24 8.05 7.66
CA GLU A 184 -25.00 8.76 7.96
C GLU A 184 -23.78 7.96 7.49
N TYR A 185 -23.81 6.65 7.69
CA TYR A 185 -22.78 5.73 7.18
C TYR A 185 -22.75 5.74 5.65
N ILE A 186 -23.93 5.67 5.01
CA ILE A 186 -24.05 5.74 3.55
C ILE A 186 -23.48 7.05 3.02
N ASN A 187 -23.83 8.19 3.63
CA ASN A 187 -23.33 9.50 3.19
C ASN A 187 -21.80 9.61 3.34
N LEU A 188 -21.22 9.07 4.42
CA LEU A 188 -19.76 8.99 4.53
C LEU A 188 -19.19 8.09 3.42
N ALA A 189 -19.72 6.87 3.26
CA ALA A 189 -19.22 5.91 2.30
C ALA A 189 -19.29 6.36 0.84
N ASP A 190 -20.32 7.14 0.46
CA ASP A 190 -20.46 7.70 -0.87
C ASP A 190 -19.45 8.80 -1.17
N HIS A 191 -18.99 9.51 -0.14
CA HIS A 191 -18.15 10.70 -0.28
C HIS A 191 -16.71 10.53 0.26
N PHE A 192 -16.41 9.43 0.95
CA PHE A 192 -15.07 9.07 1.41
C PHE A 192 -14.35 8.33 0.28
N ILE A 193 -13.52 9.06 -0.46
CA ILE A 193 -12.88 8.60 -1.69
C ILE A 193 -11.71 7.65 -1.41
N SER A 194 -10.81 8.04 -0.50
CA SER A 194 -9.56 7.31 -0.27
C SER A 194 -8.99 7.64 1.10
N MET A 195 -8.34 6.65 1.71
CA MET A 195 -7.57 6.80 2.94
C MET A 195 -6.14 6.36 2.69
N SER A 196 -5.17 7.22 3.01
CA SER A 196 -3.76 6.85 3.04
C SER A 196 -3.26 7.02 4.47
N SER A 197 -3.01 5.90 5.15
CA SER A 197 -2.40 5.93 6.48
C SER A 197 -0.88 6.09 6.41
N PHE A 198 -0.27 6.56 7.50
CA PHE A 198 1.19 6.77 7.58
C PHE A 198 2.00 5.47 7.41
N ASP A 199 1.42 4.32 7.72
CA ASP A 199 2.01 2.98 7.61
C ASP A 199 1.69 2.28 6.27
N ALA A 200 0.69 2.76 5.53
CA ALA A 200 0.24 2.20 4.25
C ALA A 200 0.32 3.21 3.10
N VAL A 201 1.39 4.00 3.03
CA VAL A 201 1.50 5.14 2.09
C VAL A 201 1.36 4.78 0.61
N ASN A 202 1.64 3.52 0.25
CA ASN A 202 1.54 3.03 -1.13
C ASN A 202 0.24 2.29 -1.44
N LEU A 203 -0.66 2.13 -0.46
CA LEU A 203 -1.96 1.54 -0.70
C LEU A 203 -2.82 2.50 -1.52
N LYS A 204 -3.24 2.04 -2.71
CA LYS A 204 -4.25 2.73 -3.51
C LYS A 204 -5.64 2.43 -2.93
N SER A 205 -5.96 3.02 -1.79
CA SER A 205 -7.28 2.88 -1.16
C SER A 205 -8.36 3.51 -2.04
N TRP A 206 -9.54 2.88 -2.10
CA TRP A 206 -10.63 3.32 -2.97
C TRP A 206 -11.99 2.97 -2.38
N TYR A 207 -12.74 4.00 -1.96
CA TYR A 207 -14.01 3.90 -1.25
C TYR A 207 -14.01 2.83 -0.14
N PRO A 208 -13.16 2.99 0.89
CA PRO A 208 -12.96 1.95 1.91
C PRO A 208 -14.23 1.65 2.73
N PHE A 209 -15.16 2.60 2.83
CA PHE A 209 -16.43 2.45 3.56
C PHE A 209 -17.58 1.89 2.72
N GLN A 210 -17.36 1.59 1.43
CA GLN A 210 -18.34 0.85 0.62
C GLN A 210 -18.11 -0.65 0.81
N ASP A 211 -18.49 -1.13 1.99
CA ASP A 211 -18.26 -2.47 2.51
C ASP A 211 -19.56 -3.26 2.73
N PHE A 212 -19.52 -4.34 3.51
CA PHE A 212 -20.73 -5.14 3.81
C PHE A 212 -21.78 -4.31 4.58
N GLN A 213 -21.35 -3.46 5.52
CA GLN A 213 -22.25 -2.62 6.30
C GLN A 213 -22.93 -1.55 5.42
N TYR A 214 -22.21 -1.00 4.44
CA TYR A 214 -22.80 -0.12 3.42
C TYR A 214 -23.96 -0.79 2.67
N LYS A 215 -23.78 -2.06 2.27
CA LYS A 215 -24.82 -2.85 1.60
C LYS A 215 -26.02 -3.11 2.53
N GLU A 216 -25.76 -3.49 3.77
CA GLU A 216 -26.82 -3.72 4.78
C GLU A 216 -27.68 -2.49 5.03
N TYR A 217 -27.08 -1.30 4.99
CA TYR A 217 -27.80 -0.03 5.11
C TYR A 217 -28.49 0.44 3.83
N GLY A 218 -28.38 -0.31 2.73
CA GLY A 218 -29.06 -0.03 1.47
C GLY A 218 -28.33 0.96 0.57
N GLY A 219 -27.00 1.07 0.71
CA GLY A 219 -26.16 1.83 -0.21
C GLY A 219 -26.27 1.32 -1.65
N GLN A 220 -26.11 2.22 -2.63
CA GLN A 220 -26.37 1.95 -4.05
C GLN A 220 -25.14 2.11 -4.96
N ASN A 221 -24.09 2.75 -4.46
CA ASN A 221 -22.84 3.00 -5.17
C ASN A 221 -21.76 2.03 -4.67
N TRP A 222 -21.22 1.19 -5.54
CA TRP A 222 -20.15 0.24 -5.21
C TRP A 222 -18.90 0.53 -6.04
N LYS A 223 -17.95 1.21 -5.43
CA LYS A 223 -16.65 1.63 -5.97
C LYS A 223 -16.76 2.31 -7.34
N LYS A 224 -17.74 3.22 -7.47
CA LYS A 224 -18.21 3.91 -8.70
C LYS A 224 -19.04 3.07 -9.69
N GLU A 225 -19.41 1.85 -9.34
CA GLU A 225 -20.36 1.03 -10.10
C GLU A 225 -21.74 1.07 -9.43
N LYS A 226 -22.83 1.02 -10.22
CA LYS A 226 -24.17 0.87 -9.65
C LYS A 226 -24.36 -0.57 -9.18
N ILE A 227 -24.85 -0.75 -7.96
CA ILE A 227 -25.35 -2.06 -7.51
C ILE A 227 -26.65 -2.34 -8.28
N LYS A 228 -26.69 -3.47 -9.00
CA LYS A 228 -27.88 -3.95 -9.72
C LYS A 228 -28.91 -4.53 -8.77
#